data_AF-A0A8J2TTI5-F1
#
_entry.id   AF-A0A8J2TTI5-F1
#
_cell.length_a   1.000
_cell.length_b   1.000
_cell.length_c   1.000
_cell.angle_alpha   90.00
_cell.angle_beta   90.00
_cell.angle_gamma   90.00
#
_symmetry.space_group_name_H-M   'P 1'
#
loop_
_entity.id
_entity.type
_entity.pdbx_description
1 polymer ?
#
loop_
_entity_poly.entity_id
_entity_poly.type
_entity_poly.pdbx_seq_one_letter_code
_entity_poly.pdbx_strand_id
1 'polypeptide(L)' 'MIILHDFRISLEEYANRGKMNNFPIFDKCPNCHFITSGNLHRHGYYWRYAITDEAEFKR' A
#
# COMPACT_ATOMS: atom_id res chain seq x y z
N MET A 1 6.00 -2.50 10.94
CA MET A 1 5.28 -1.21 10.88
C MET A 1 4.29 -1.29 9.75
N ILE A 2 3.02 -1.07 10.05
CA ILE A 2 1.93 -1.06 9.07
C ILE A 2 1.56 0.42 8.89
N ILE A 3 1.65 0.93 7.66
CA ILE A 3 1.19 2.28 7.30
C ILE A 3 -0.10 2.11 6.52
N LEU A 4 -1.18 2.67 7.04
CA LEU A 4 -2.44 2.74 6.30
C LEU A 4 -2.31 3.82 5.23
N HIS A 5 -2.66 3.46 4.00
CA HIS A 5 -2.66 4.37 2.86
C HIS A 5 -3.97 4.19 2.10
N ASP A 6 -4.68 5.30 1.90
CA ASP A 6 -5.89 5.36 1.10
C ASP A 6 -5.53 5.77 -0.34
N PHE A 7 -5.76 4.84 -1.27
CA PHE A 7 -5.54 5.07 -2.71
C PHE A 7 -6.69 5.84 -3.38
N ARG A 8 -7.82 6.07 -2.68
CA ARG A 8 -9.03 6.75 -3.18
C ARG A 8 -9.62 6.16 -4.46
N ILE A 9 -9.49 4.85 -4.62
CA ILE A 9 -10.01 4.06 -5.73
C ILE A 9 -10.68 2.80 -5.18
N SER A 10 -11.54 2.16 -5.99
CA SER A 10 -12.16 0.89 -5.61
C SER A 10 -11.13 -0.23 -5.51
N LEU A 11 -11.47 -1.31 -4.81
CA LEU A 11 -10.62 -2.51 -4.74
C LEU A 11 -10.38 -3.13 -6.11
N GLU A 12 -11.39 -3.13 -6.98
CA GLU A 12 -11.26 -3.61 -8.36
C GLU A 12 -10.28 -2.77 -9.16
N GLU A 13 -10.39 -1.44 -9.08
CA GLU A 13 -9.48 -0.53 -9.78
C GLU A 13 -8.05 -0.67 -9.24
N TYR A 14 -7.89 -0.79 -7.92
CA TYR A 14 -6.60 -1.06 -7.29
C TYR A 14 -5.99 -2.39 -7.77
N ALA A 15 -6.80 -3.45 -7.86
CA ALA A 15 -6.38 -4.76 -8.36
C ALA A 15 -5.97 -4.69 -9.84
N ASN A 16 -6.76 -4.01 -10.68
CA ASN A 16 -6.48 -3.82 -12.11
C ASN A 16 -5.20 -3.02 -12.35
N ARG A 17 -4.94 -1.98 -11.56
CA ARG A 17 -3.72 -1.17 -11.66
C ARG A 17 -2.48 -1.93 -11.23
N GLY A 18 -2.59 -2.82 -10.23
CA GLY A 18 -1.47 -3.64 -9.74
C GLY A 18 -0.24 -2.79 -9.38
N LYS A 19 0.84 -2.91 -10.17
CA LYS A 19 2.09 -2.14 -9.97
C LYS A 19 1.99 -0.66 -10.38
N MET A 20 0.96 -0.29 -11.13
CA MET A 20 0.70 1.08 -11.60
C MET A 20 -0.09 1.92 -10.59
N ASN A 21 -0.36 1.39 -9.39
CA ASN A 21 -0.93 2.18 -8.32
C ASN A 21 0.04 3.27 -7.86
N ASN A 22 -0.51 4.37 -7.34
CA ASN A 22 0.26 5.48 -6.83
C ASN A 22 0.77 5.18 -5.41
N PHE A 23 1.79 4.33 -5.31
CA PHE A 23 2.34 3.93 -4.01
C PHE A 23 3.08 5.08 -3.33
N PRO A 24 3.02 5.17 -1.98
CA PRO A 24 3.81 6.14 -1.25
C PRO A 24 5.31 5.91 -1.44
N ILE A 25 6.02 7.00 -1.68
CA ILE A 25 7.47 7.08 -1.79
C ILE A 25 8.01 7.49 -0.43
N PHE A 26 9.06 6.81 0.03
CA PHE A 26 9.65 7.06 1.34
C PHE A 26 11.10 7.53 1.17
N ASP A 27 11.35 8.81 1.40
CA ASP A 27 12.71 9.37 1.40
C ASP A 27 13.51 8.96 2.65
N LYS A 28 12.79 8.59 3.71
CA LYS A 28 13.34 8.12 4.99
C LYS A 28 12.59 6.90 5.46
N CYS A 29 13.30 5.96 6.05
CA CYS A 29 12.67 4.79 6.67
C CYS A 29 11.74 5.25 7.81
N PRO A 30 10.44 4.93 7.80
CA PRO A 30 9.54 5.43 8.85
C PRO A 30 9.72 4.73 10.20
N ASN A 31 10.57 3.68 10.26
CA ASN A 31 10.93 3.00 11.51
C ASN A 31 12.18 3.61 12.17
N CYS A 32 13.25 3.83 11.40
CA CYS A 32 14.55 4.29 11.94
C CYS A 32 14.97 5.70 11.48
N HIS A 33 14.16 6.38 10.66
CA HIS A 33 14.37 7.73 10.13
C HIS A 33 15.66 7.95 9.33
N PHE A 34 16.39 6.87 9.02
CA PHE A 34 17.58 6.93 8.19
C PHE A 34 17.21 7.19 6.73
N ILE A 35 18.03 7.97 6.04
CA ILE A 35 17.88 8.25 4.60
C ILE A 35 18.16 6.95 3.86
N THR A 36 17.15 6.38 3.22
CA THR A 36 17.28 5.12 2.48
C THR A 36 17.04 5.39 1.02
N SER A 37 18.03 5.09 0.18
CA SER A 37 17.90 5.09 -1.28
C SER A 37 17.18 3.82 -1.72
N GLY A 38 15.88 3.72 -1.43
CA GLY A 38 15.13 2.53 -1.72
C GLY A 38 13.70 2.65 -1.27
N ASN A 39 12.84 3.07 -2.19
CA ASN A 39 11.42 2.80 -2.07
C ASN A 39 11.22 1.29 -1.87
N LEU A 40 10.14 0.92 -1.19
CA LEU A 40 9.78 -0.48 -0.98
C LEU A 40 9.78 -1.24 -2.31
N HIS A 41 10.82 -2.03 -2.59
CA HIS A 41 10.96 -2.79 -3.84
C HIS A 41 9.82 -3.79 -4.09
N ARG A 42 9.00 -4.07 -3.07
CA ARG A 42 7.94 -5.08 -3.09
C ARG A 42 6.59 -4.43 -2.81
N HIS A 43 6.02 -3.84 -3.85
CA HIS A 43 4.61 -3.48 -3.91
C HIS A 43 3.78 -4.76 -4.09
N GLY A 44 3.63 -5.53 -3.03
CA GLY A 44 2.81 -6.74 -3.02
C GLY A 44 1.36 -6.37 -2.82
N TYR A 45 0.54 -6.47 -3.86
CA TYR A 45 -0.90 -6.57 -3.71
C TYR A 45 -1.22 -7.71 -2.73
N TYR A 46 -1.82 -7.39 -1.58
CA TYR A 46 -2.28 -8.38 -0.60
C TYR A 46 -3.74 -8.10 -0.27
N TRP A 47 -4.64 -8.84 -0.93
CA TRP A 47 -6.10 -8.76 -0.71
C TRP A 47 -6.48 -8.83 0.77
N ARG A 48 -5.69 -9.53 1.58
CA ARG A 48 -5.96 -9.82 3.00
C ARG A 48 -6.12 -8.58 3.90
N TYR A 49 -5.74 -7.40 3.43
CA TYR A 49 -5.82 -6.16 4.20
C TYR A 49 -6.61 -5.05 3.50
N ALA A 50 -7.45 -5.42 2.52
CA ALA A 50 -8.41 -4.51 1.93
C ALA A 50 -9.51 -4.18 2.95
N ILE A 51 -9.58 -2.90 3.34
CA ILE A 51 -10.64 -2.35 4.20
C ILE A 51 -11.46 -1.41 3.33
N THR A 52 -12.76 -1.69 3.20
CA THR A 52 -13.72 -0.76 2.60
C THR A 52 -14.79 -0.42 3.62
N ASP A 53 -15.49 0.69 3.41
CA ASP A 53 -16.59 1.13 4.29
C ASP A 53 -17.71 0.07 4.41
N GLU A 54 -17.79 -0.85 3.46
CA GLU A 54 -18.84 -1.87 3.36
C GLU A 54 -18.42 -3.26 3.91
N ALA A 55 -17.12 -3.57 4.03
CA ALA A 55 -16.66 -4.84 4.61
C ALA A 55 -15.15 -4.91 4.89
N GLU A 56 -14.76 -5.55 6.00
CA GLU A 56 -13.40 -6.07 6.19
C GLU A 56 -13.24 -7.42 5.45
N PHE A 57 -12.42 -7.48 4.41
CA PHE A 57 -12.13 -8.73 3.71
C PHE A 57 -11.02 -9.52 4.42
N LYS A 58 -11.42 -10.45 5.31
CA LYS A 58 -10.50 -11.42 5.95
C LYS A 58 -10.66 -12.78 5.27
N ARG A 59 -9.57 -13.35 4.74
CA ARG A 59 -9.50 -14.76 4.32
C ARG A 59 -8.39 -15.48 5.07
#